data_AF-A0A435I5G0-F1
#
_entry.id   AF-A0A435I5G0-F1
#
_cell.length_a   1.000
_cell.length_b   1.000
_cell.length_c   1.000
_cell.angle_alpha   90.00
_cell.angle_beta   90.00
_cell.angle_gamma   90.00
#
_symmetry.space_group_name_H-M   'P 1'
#
loop_
_entity.id
_entity.type
_entity.pdbx_description
1 polymer ?
#
loop_
_entity_poly.entity_id
_entity_poly.type
_entity_poly.pdbx_seq_one_letter_code
_entity_poly.pdbx_strand_id
1 'polypeptide(L)'
;VSYRGLFEHCLKTSRQEAAAATIPVETASAEILLVAGGDDALWPSLWFATEIVRRRSEAGKITHLVSSPDAGHRILLPGENTPRSTLHAHGGNDEAESRLGRMAWEGIRELL
;
A
#
# COMPACT_ATOMS: atom_id res chain seq x y z
N VAL A 1 13.94 9.61 -8.21
CA VAL A 1 13.64 10.40 -7.00
C VAL A 1 12.74 9.60 -6.07
N SER A 2 13.16 9.41 -4.82
CA SER A 2 12.34 8.85 -3.75
C SER A 2 11.63 9.98 -3.00
N TYR A 3 10.36 9.76 -2.62
CA TYR A 3 9.57 10.72 -1.84
C TYR A 3 9.17 10.20 -0.45
N ARG A 4 9.46 8.92 -0.14
CA ARG A 4 9.07 8.31 1.13
C ARG A 4 9.53 9.12 2.34
N GLY A 5 10.79 9.56 2.36
CA GLY A 5 11.34 10.36 3.45
C GLY A 5 10.64 11.71 3.63
N LEU A 6 10.18 12.33 2.55
CA LEU A 6 9.38 13.56 2.61
C LEU A 6 8.02 13.29 3.26
N PHE A 7 7.31 12.23 2.83
CA PHE A 7 6.04 11.84 3.43
C PHE A 7 6.18 11.52 4.92
N GLU A 8 7.20 10.73 5.29
CA GLU A 8 7.47 10.39 6.70
C GLU A 8 7.81 11.64 7.54
N HIS A 9 8.51 12.62 6.96
CA HIS A 9 8.77 13.88 7.62
C HIS A 9 7.47 14.68 7.82
N CYS A 10 6.66 14.86 6.78
CA CYS A 10 5.39 15.57 6.86
C CYS A 10 4.41 14.93 7.86
N LEU A 11 4.32 13.59 7.92
CA LEU A 11 3.49 12.90 8.91
C LEU A 11 3.92 13.20 10.35
N LYS A 12 5.21 13.43 10.59
CA LYS A 12 5.76 13.76 11.92
C LYS A 12 5.57 15.24 12.27
N THR A 13 5.74 16.14 11.30
CA THR A 13 5.74 17.60 11.53
C THR A 13 4.36 18.25 11.40
N SER A 14 3.48 17.71 10.56
CA SER A 14 2.15 18.25 10.26
C SER A 14 1.03 17.31 10.74
N ARG A 15 1.08 16.96 12.03
CA ARG A 15 0.17 15.95 12.61
C ARG A 15 -1.30 16.37 12.59
N GLN A 16 -1.59 17.66 12.74
CA GLN A 16 -2.97 18.14 12.73
C GLN A 16 -3.57 18.06 11.33
N GLU A 17 -2.80 18.45 10.32
CA GLU A 17 -3.18 18.37 8.91
C GLU A 17 -3.33 16.93 8.47
N ALA A 18 -2.41 16.05 8.88
CA ALA A 18 -2.52 14.61 8.62
C ALA A 18 -3.78 14.00 9.27
N ALA A 19 -4.10 14.38 10.51
CA ALA A 19 -5.33 13.95 11.17
C ALA A 19 -6.58 14.46 10.44
N ALA A 20 -6.59 15.73 10.02
CA ALA A 20 -7.69 16.33 9.27
C ALA A 20 -7.88 15.70 7.87
N ALA A 21 -6.79 15.27 7.23
CA ALA A 21 -6.80 14.60 5.93
C ALA A 21 -7.11 13.09 6.01
N THR A 22 -7.31 12.55 7.22
CA THR A 22 -7.50 11.11 7.41
C THR A 22 -8.82 10.64 6.80
N ILE A 23 -8.74 9.62 5.93
CA ILE A 23 -9.92 8.98 5.35
C ILE A 23 -10.57 8.06 6.40
N PRO A 24 -11.91 8.16 6.65
CA PRO A 24 -12.62 7.36 7.64
C PRO A 24 -12.97 5.96 7.10
N VAL A 25 -11.94 5.17 6.79
CA VAL A 25 -12.02 3.83 6.17
C VAL A 25 -12.86 2.81 6.95
N GLU A 26 -13.00 2.98 8.26
CA GLU A 26 -13.83 2.18 9.17
C GLU A 26 -15.34 2.32 8.90
N THR A 27 -15.76 3.39 8.23
CA THR A 27 -17.16 3.63 7.88
C THR A 27 -17.60 2.84 6.64
N ALA A 28 -16.65 2.38 5.81
CA ALA A 28 -16.96 1.61 4.61
C ALA A 28 -17.52 0.24 4.97
N SER A 29 -18.72 -0.08 4.45
CA SER A 29 -19.40 -1.37 4.61
C SER A 29 -18.78 -2.50 3.78
N ALA A 30 -18.06 -2.15 2.71
CA ALA A 30 -17.39 -3.12 1.85
C ALA A 30 -16.28 -3.88 2.60
N GLU A 31 -16.07 -5.12 2.21
CA GLU A 31 -14.82 -5.84 2.46
C GLU A 31 -13.71 -5.21 1.61
N ILE A 32 -12.52 -5.05 2.20
CA ILE A 32 -11.40 -4.32 1.57
C ILE A 32 -10.17 -5.21 1.52
N LEU A 33 -9.56 -5.32 0.36
CA LEU A 33 -8.21 -5.86 0.18
C LEU A 33 -7.22 -4.71 -0.03
N LEU A 34 -6.16 -4.68 0.77
CA LEU A 34 -5.05 -3.76 0.64
C LEU A 34 -3.82 -4.52 0.10
N VAL A 35 -3.09 -3.87 -0.80
CA VAL A 35 -1.85 -4.41 -1.36
C VAL A 35 -0.74 -3.39 -1.16
N ALA A 36 0.36 -3.78 -0.51
CA ALA A 36 1.42 -2.83 -0.17
C ALA A 36 2.83 -3.43 -0.27
N GLY A 37 3.73 -2.69 -0.93
CA GLY A 37 5.16 -2.97 -0.94
C GLY A 37 5.86 -2.39 0.29
N GLY A 38 6.65 -3.19 1.00
CA GLY A 38 7.42 -2.74 2.16
C GLY A 38 8.57 -1.78 1.78
N ASP A 39 9.11 -1.95 0.59
CA ASP A 39 10.18 -1.13 0.01
C ASP A 39 9.64 -0.04 -0.92
N ASP A 40 8.36 0.32 -0.83
CA ASP A 40 7.81 1.47 -1.55
C ASP A 40 8.60 2.73 -1.21
N ALA A 41 9.23 3.32 -2.23
CA ALA A 41 10.10 4.48 -2.09
C ALA A 41 9.40 5.82 -2.43
N LEU A 42 8.12 5.80 -2.81
CA LEU A 42 7.33 7.02 -3.03
C LEU A 42 6.58 7.44 -1.76
N TRP A 43 6.00 6.50 -1.03
CA TRP A 43 5.35 6.75 0.25
C TRP A 43 5.41 5.51 1.16
N PRO A 44 5.17 5.63 2.48
CA PRO A 44 5.22 4.48 3.38
C PRO A 44 3.93 3.63 3.29
N SER A 45 3.69 3.00 2.14
CA SER A 45 2.43 2.29 1.85
C SER A 45 2.13 1.15 2.83
N LEU A 46 3.12 0.34 3.20
CA LEU A 46 2.92 -0.73 4.18
C LEU A 46 2.50 -0.20 5.57
N TRP A 47 3.05 0.94 5.98
CA TRP A 47 2.64 1.58 7.24
C TRP A 47 1.19 2.06 7.16
N PHE A 48 0.81 2.75 6.08
CA PHE A 48 -0.58 3.17 5.86
C PHE A 48 -1.56 1.99 5.82
N ALA A 49 -1.20 0.92 5.10
CA ALA A 49 -2.05 -0.26 5.01
C ALA A 49 -2.25 -0.94 6.37
N THR A 50 -1.19 -0.99 7.19
CA THR A 50 -1.27 -1.54 8.55
C THR A 50 -2.19 -0.70 9.45
N GLU A 51 -2.13 0.64 9.37
CA GLU A 51 -3.04 1.51 10.12
C GLU A 51 -4.50 1.36 9.67
N ILE A 52 -4.76 1.17 8.37
CA ILE A 52 -6.10 0.89 7.86
C ILE A 52 -6.62 -0.44 8.42
N VAL A 53 -5.81 -1.50 8.39
CA VAL A 53 -6.18 -2.81 8.98
C VAL A 53 -6.52 -2.65 10.46
N ARG A 54 -5.67 -1.94 11.22
CA ARG A 54 -5.89 -1.71 12.65
C ARG A 54 -7.22 -1.01 12.92
N ARG A 55 -7.46 0.15 12.29
CA ARG A 55 -8.71 0.93 12.48
C ARG A 55 -9.96 0.17 12.07
N ARG A 56 -9.89 -0.58 10.96
CA ARG A 56 -11.02 -1.38 10.49
C ARG A 56 -11.27 -2.58 11.40
N SER A 57 -10.23 -3.23 11.91
CA SER A 57 -10.36 -4.31 12.89
C SER A 57 -11.00 -3.84 14.19
N GLU A 58 -10.63 -2.65 14.69
CA GLU A 58 -11.25 -2.04 15.88
C GLU A 58 -12.75 -1.76 15.68
N ALA A 59 -13.17 -1.49 14.45
CA ALA A 59 -14.57 -1.31 14.07
C ALA A 59 -15.28 -2.63 13.66
N GLY A 60 -14.63 -3.78 13.84
CA GLY A 60 -15.19 -5.10 13.49
C GLY A 60 -15.39 -5.32 11.99
N LYS A 61 -14.62 -4.63 11.14
CA LYS A 61 -14.71 -4.72 9.68
C LYS A 61 -13.67 -5.68 9.11
N ILE A 62 -14.10 -6.51 8.15
CA ILE A 62 -13.20 -7.42 7.42
C ILE A 62 -12.28 -6.59 6.52
N THR A 63 -10.98 -6.85 6.63
CA THR A 63 -9.93 -6.21 5.83
C THR A 63 -8.80 -7.21 5.63
N HIS A 64 -8.41 -7.43 4.38
CA HIS A 64 -7.27 -8.26 4.03
C HIS A 64 -6.07 -7.38 3.68
N LEU A 65 -4.88 -7.86 3.99
CA LEU A 65 -3.62 -7.23 3.62
C LEU A 65 -2.70 -8.25 2.97
N VAL A 66 -2.32 -7.98 1.74
CA VAL A 66 -1.26 -8.69 1.05
C VAL A 66 -0.06 -7.75 0.93
N SER A 67 1.10 -8.18 1.41
CA SER A 67 2.30 -7.37 1.39
C SER A 67 3.56 -8.18 1.12
N SER A 68 4.61 -7.49 0.67
CA SER A 68 5.94 -8.07 0.48
C SER A 68 7.00 -7.08 0.95
N PRO A 69 7.91 -7.46 1.87
CA PRO A 69 8.91 -6.54 2.43
C PRO A 69 9.82 -5.88 1.39
N ASP A 70 10.09 -6.59 0.30
CA ASP A 70 11.02 -6.28 -0.78
C ASP A 70 10.34 -5.78 -2.07
N ALA A 71 9.00 -5.69 -2.10
CA ALA A 71 8.29 -5.09 -3.22
C ALA A 71 8.22 -3.57 -3.06
N GLY A 72 8.33 -2.87 -4.19
CA GLY A 72 8.26 -1.42 -4.26
C GLY A 72 6.85 -0.90 -4.49
N HIS A 73 6.79 0.33 -4.97
CA HIS A 73 5.56 1.02 -5.32
C HIS A 73 4.82 0.39 -6.51
N ARG A 74 5.58 -0.17 -7.47
CA ARG A 74 5.01 -0.75 -8.68
C ARG A 74 4.62 -2.19 -8.39
N ILE A 75 3.33 -2.48 -8.32
CA ILE A 75 2.83 -3.86 -8.21
C ILE A 75 2.37 -4.31 -9.59
N LEU A 76 2.79 -5.50 -10.04
CA LEU A 76 2.45 -6.02 -11.37
C LEU A 76 1.48 -7.18 -11.27
N LEU A 77 0.22 -6.96 -11.65
CA LEU A 77 -0.76 -8.04 -11.76
C LEU A 77 -0.37 -9.01 -12.90
N PRO A 78 -0.91 -10.25 -12.90
CA PRO A 78 -0.61 -11.21 -13.96
C PRO A 78 -0.88 -10.65 -15.36
N GLY A 79 0.15 -10.64 -16.21
CA GLY A 79 0.09 -10.12 -17.58
C GLY A 79 0.53 -8.66 -17.73
N GLU A 80 0.72 -7.93 -16.63
CA GLU A 80 1.24 -6.56 -16.69
C GLU A 80 2.75 -6.52 -16.86
N ASN A 81 3.22 -5.55 -17.63
CA ASN A 81 4.65 -5.35 -17.96
C ASN A 81 5.08 -3.89 -17.84
N THR A 82 4.33 -3.07 -17.08
CA THR A 82 4.59 -1.64 -16.88
C THR A 82 6.04 -1.42 -16.49
N PRO A 83 6.85 -0.67 -17.25
CA PRO A 83 8.27 -0.50 -16.95
C PRO A 83 8.48 0.33 -15.67
N ARG A 84 9.66 0.22 -15.07
CA ARG A 84 10.07 1.13 -13.99
C ARG A 84 10.22 2.56 -14.52
N SER A 85 9.87 3.53 -13.67
CA SER A 85 10.10 4.93 -13.98
C SER A 85 11.60 5.22 -14.05
N THR A 86 12.00 6.05 -15.01
CA THR A 86 13.37 6.60 -15.10
C THR A 86 13.57 7.81 -14.18
N LEU A 87 12.48 8.43 -13.72
CA LEU A 87 12.49 9.66 -12.92
C LEU A 87 12.22 9.39 -11.44
N HIS A 88 11.35 8.43 -11.13
CA HIS A 88 10.89 8.16 -9.77
C HIS A 88 11.38 6.80 -9.27
N ALA A 89 11.85 6.77 -8.02
CA ALA A 89 12.28 5.53 -7.40
C ALA A 89 11.04 4.82 -6.87
N HIS A 90 10.65 3.71 -7.49
CA HIS A 90 9.58 2.87 -6.96
C HIS A 90 10.04 2.07 -5.73
N GLY A 91 11.35 1.83 -5.58
CA GLY A 91 11.89 0.85 -4.63
C GLY A 91 11.60 -0.57 -5.09
N GLY A 92 12.02 -1.57 -4.31
CA GLY A 92 11.89 -2.99 -4.60
C GLY A 92 12.59 -3.45 -5.89
N ASN A 93 12.17 -4.61 -6.39
CA ASN A 93 12.67 -5.23 -7.62
C ASN A 93 11.55 -5.96 -8.40
N ASP A 94 11.81 -6.27 -9.66
CA ASP A 94 10.82 -6.84 -10.58
C ASP A 94 10.25 -8.19 -10.11
N GLU A 95 11.08 -9.04 -9.49
CA GLU A 95 10.67 -10.35 -8.98
C GLU A 95 9.69 -10.20 -7.82
N ALA A 96 10.03 -9.36 -6.84
CA ALA A 96 9.21 -9.08 -5.67
C ALA A 96 7.87 -8.44 -6.05
N GLU A 97 7.90 -7.50 -6.98
CA GLU A 97 6.71 -6.79 -7.49
C GLU A 97 5.76 -7.73 -8.24
N SER A 98 6.31 -8.63 -9.06
CA SER A 98 5.53 -9.66 -9.76
C SER A 98 4.96 -10.71 -8.80
N ARG A 99 5.72 -11.09 -7.77
CA ARG A 99 5.24 -12.03 -6.75
C ARG A 99 4.10 -11.42 -5.94
N LEU A 100 4.26 -10.18 -5.47
CA LEU A 100 3.22 -9.46 -4.75
C LEU A 100 1.96 -9.30 -5.61
N GLY A 101 2.10 -8.97 -6.89
CA GLY A 101 0.94 -8.84 -7.77
C GLY A 101 0.21 -10.16 -8.06
N ARG A 102 0.91 -11.31 -8.10
CA ARG A 102 0.25 -12.63 -8.14
C ARG A 102 -0.58 -12.90 -6.88
N MET A 103 0.00 -12.66 -5.70
CA MET A 103 -0.71 -12.82 -4.43
C MET A 103 -1.91 -11.86 -4.33
N ALA A 104 -1.73 -10.62 -4.79
CA ALA A 104 -2.81 -9.64 -4.87
C ALA A 104 -3.94 -10.11 -5.78
N TRP A 105 -3.61 -10.70 -6.93
CA TRP A 105 -4.60 -11.21 -7.88
C TRP A 105 -5.44 -12.34 -7.32
N GLU A 106 -4.85 -13.25 -6.53
CA GLU A 106 -5.60 -14.30 -5.82
C GLU A 106 -6.65 -13.67 -4.89
N GLY A 107 -6.25 -12.72 -4.04
CA GLY A 107 -7.18 -12.02 -3.14
C GLY A 107 -8.23 -11.18 -3.88
N ILE A 108 -7.87 -10.51 -4.99
CA ILE A 108 -8.82 -9.75 -5.80
C ILE A 108 -9.92 -10.68 -6.33
N ARG A 109 -9.54 -11.86 -6.83
CA ARG A 109 -10.49 -12.84 -7.37
C ARG A 109 -11.45 -13.40 -6.34
N GLU A 110 -11.08 -13.44 -5.07
CA GLU A 110 -11.97 -13.89 -3.99
C GLU A 110 -13.04 -12.85 -3.64
N LEU A 111 -12.83 -11.58 -3.98
CA LEU A 111 -13.77 -10.47 -3.73
C LEU A 111 -14.72 -10.15 -4.89
N LEU A 112 -14.54 -10.80 -6.05
CA LEU A 112 -15.38 -10.63 -7.26
C LEU A 112 -16.49 -11.69 -7.32
#